data_AF-A0A968DHX4-F1
#
_entry.id   AF-A0A968DHX4-F1
#
_cell.length_a   1.000
_cell.length_b   1.000
_cell.length_c   1.000
_cell.angle_alpha   90.00
_cell.angle_beta   90.00
_cell.angle_gamma   90.00
#
_symmetry.space_group_name_H-M   'P 1'
#
loop_
_entity.id
_entity.type
_entity.pdbx_description
1 polymer ?
#
loop_
_entity_poly.entity_id
_entity_poly.type
_entity_poly.pdbx_seq_one_letter_code
_entity_poly.pdbx_strand_id
1 'polypeptide(L)'
;MPDFMNYLKVYSSWAKVSSDLDPDFVNPYQTVAYYQKTGDYNGNPQLSYPSGIVNPNINPQQSISTEVGISAGLFDNKVDFD
;
A
#
# COMPACT_ATOMS: atom_id res chain seq x y z
N MET A 1 -21.55 -20.01 -30.46
CA MET A 1 -21.65 -18.72 -29.77
C MET A 1 -22.87 -18.02 -30.36
N PRO A 2 -23.78 -17.43 -29.57
CA PRO A 2 -24.90 -16.69 -30.13
C PRO A 2 -24.39 -15.57 -31.04
N ASP A 3 -25.02 -15.34 -32.19
CA ASP A 3 -24.54 -14.35 -33.18
C ASP A 3 -24.48 -12.91 -32.64
N PHE A 4 -25.21 -12.64 -31.54
CA PHE A 4 -25.21 -11.34 -30.88
C PHE A 4 -24.04 -11.13 -29.90
N MET A 5 -23.27 -12.18 -29.57
CA MET A 5 -22.22 -12.12 -28.54
C MET A 5 -20.84 -12.37 -29.17
N ASN A 6 -19.97 -11.37 -29.03
CA ASN A 6 -18.63 -11.37 -29.61
C ASN A 6 -17.60 -12.01 -28.69
N TYR A 7 -17.64 -11.63 -27.41
CA TYR A 7 -16.77 -12.21 -26.39
C TYR A 7 -17.46 -12.21 -25.04
N LEU A 8 -17.07 -13.17 -24.22
CA LEU A 8 -17.38 -13.24 -22.80
C LEU A 8 -16.10 -13.66 -22.09
N LYS A 9 -15.60 -12.80 -21.20
CA LYS A 9 -14.38 -13.01 -20.43
C LYS A 9 -14.75 -13.01 -18.95
N VAL A 10 -14.30 -14.02 -18.22
CA VAL A 10 -14.39 -14.06 -16.76
C VAL A 10 -12.97 -14.01 -16.23
N TYR A 11 -12.73 -13.15 -15.24
CA TYR A 11 -11.44 -13.04 -14.59
C TYR A 11 -11.60 -13.06 -13.07
N SER A 12 -10.60 -13.65 -12.42
CA SER A 12 -10.47 -13.61 -10.97
C SER A 12 -9.01 -13.32 -10.64
N SER A 13 -8.79 -12.48 -9.63
CA SER A 13 -7.47 -12.13 -9.14
C SER A 13 -7.44 -12.30 -7.62
N TRP A 14 -6.31 -12.80 -7.11
CA TRP A 14 -6.03 -12.83 -5.69
C TRP A 14 -4.61 -12.32 -5.50
N ALA A 15 -4.47 -11.32 -4.63
CA ALA A 15 -3.19 -10.69 -4.36
C ALA A 15 -3.04 -10.47 -2.86
N LYS A 16 -1.83 -10.74 -2.37
CA LYS A 16 -1.39 -10.33 -1.03
C LYS A 16 -0.19 -9.43 -1.20
N VAL A 17 -0.35 -8.17 -0.82
CA VAL A 17 0.69 -7.14 -0.91
C VAL A 17 1.09 -6.74 0.49
N SER A 18 2.39 -6.77 0.79
CA SER A 18 2.94 -6.28 2.05
C SER A 18 3.50 -4.88 1.88
N SER A 19 3.32 -4.03 2.89
CA SER A 19 3.93 -2.70 2.99
C SER A 19 4.83 -2.61 4.23
N ASP A 20 5.85 -1.76 4.12
CA ASP A 20 6.70 -1.36 5.24
C ASP A 20 6.13 -0.14 5.98
N LEU A 21 6.88 0.37 6.95
CA LEU A 21 6.49 1.50 7.80
C LEU A 21 7.04 2.84 7.30
N ASP A 22 7.86 2.85 6.25
CA ASP A 22 8.53 4.05 5.73
C ASP A 22 8.31 4.14 4.21
N PRO A 23 7.07 4.42 3.78
CA PRO A 23 6.70 4.42 2.37
C PRO A 23 7.45 5.47 1.52
N ASP A 24 8.00 6.50 2.17
CA ASP A 24 8.76 7.58 1.52
C ASP A 24 10.29 7.40 1.64
N PHE A 25 10.77 6.31 2.25
CA PHE A 25 12.19 6.02 2.50
C PHE A 25 12.95 7.16 3.21
N VAL A 26 12.25 7.90 4.09
CA VAL A 26 12.78 9.09 4.77
C VAL A 26 13.52 8.71 6.06
N ASN A 27 13.06 7.67 6.75
CA ASN A 27 13.62 7.27 8.03
C ASN A 27 13.52 5.75 8.26
N PRO A 28 14.65 5.02 8.20
CA PRO A 28 14.67 3.58 8.41
C PRO A 28 14.50 3.16 9.88
N TYR A 29 14.51 4.10 10.84
CA TYR A 29 14.46 3.82 12.28
C TYR A 29 13.05 4.00 12.86
N GLN A 30 12.06 3.31 12.29
CA GLN A 30 10.66 3.36 12.75
C GLN A 30 10.37 2.46 13.96
N THR A 31 11.26 1.53 14.30
CA THR A 31 11.07 0.50 15.34
C THR A 31 11.91 0.71 16.59
N VAL A 32 12.79 1.73 16.59
CA VAL A 32 13.61 2.12 17.76
C VAL A 32 13.51 3.61 18.03
N ALA A 33 13.45 3.99 19.31
CA ALA A 33 13.55 5.39 19.70
C ALA A 33 15.02 5.80 19.81
N TYR A 34 15.34 7.01 19.31
CA TYR A 34 16.68 7.58 19.36
C TYR A 34 16.61 9.08 19.67
N TYR A 35 17.69 9.62 20.24
CA TYR A 35 17.78 11.05 20.52
C TYR A 35 18.05 11.83 19.24
N GLN A 36 17.30 12.92 19.05
CA GLN A 36 17.49 13.83 17.93
C GLN A 36 18.07 15.14 18.44
N LYS A 37 19.03 15.71 17.71
CA LYS A 37 19.53 17.06 18.00
C LYS A 37 18.45 18.07 17.62
N THR A 38 17.98 18.82 18.61
CA THR A 38 16.94 19.86 18.42
C THR A 38 17.51 21.26 18.26
N GLY A 39 18.77 21.47 18.63
CA GLY A 39 19.45 22.75 18.46
C GLY A 39 20.74 22.84 19.27
N ASP A 40 21.29 24.05 19.36
CA ASP A 40 22.38 24.39 20.26
C ASP A 40 21.92 25.56 21.14
N TYR A 41 22.14 25.48 22.44
CA TYR A 41 21.89 26.58 23.38
C TYR A 41 23.18 26.98 24.06
N ASN A 42 23.56 28.25 23.92
CA ASN A 42 24.87 28.77 24.38
C ASN A 42 26.06 27.92 23.90
N GLY A 43 26.00 27.43 22.66
CA GLY A 43 27.08 26.60 22.08
C GLY A 43 27.10 25.14 22.54
N ASN A 44 26.16 24.72 23.38
CA ASN A 44 25.99 23.33 23.79
C ASN A 44 24.87 22.65 23.00
N PRO A 45 25.10 21.45 22.44
CA PRO A 45 24.07 20.71 21.72
C PRO A 45 22.96 20.25 22.65
N GLN A 46 21.73 20.48 22.22
CA GLN A 46 20.52 19.99 22.87
C GLN A 46 20.02 18.75 22.15
N LEU A 47 19.72 17.73 22.93
CA LEU A 47 19.11 16.48 22.47
C LEU A 47 17.68 16.41 23.00
N SER A 48 16.77 15.94 22.17
CA SER A 48 15.39 15.66 22.54
C SER A 48 15.12 14.17 22.36
N TYR A 49 14.33 13.62 23.29
CA TYR A 49 13.79 12.28 23.17
C TYR A 49 12.41 12.37 22.50
N PRO A 50 12.13 11.55 21.48
CA PRO A 50 10.84 11.56 20.80
C PRO A 50 9.71 11.20 21.77
N SER A 51 8.60 11.93 21.68
CA SER A 51 7.41 11.71 22.52
C SER A 51 6.50 10.57 22.01
N GLY A 52 6.75 10.09 20.79
CA GLY A 52 5.99 8.99 20.19
C GLY A 52 6.33 7.63 20.83
N ILE A 53 5.32 6.77 20.96
CA ILE A 53 5.52 5.38 21.38
C ILE A 53 6.01 4.59 20.18
N VAL A 54 7.20 4.01 20.30
CA VAL A 54 7.79 3.14 19.29
C VAL A 54 7.52 1.68 19.66
N ASN A 55 7.01 0.89 18.70
CA ASN A 55 6.76 -0.53 18.89
C ASN A 55 7.83 -1.37 18.15
N PRO A 56 8.78 -2.00 18.88
CA PRO A 56 9.82 -2.82 18.24
C PRO A 56 9.30 -4.15 17.68
N ASN A 57 8.10 -4.58 18.08
CA ASN A 57 7.49 -5.84 17.66
C ASN A 57 6.40 -5.65 16.60
N ILE A 58 6.38 -4.50 15.93
CA ILE A 58 5.41 -4.22 14.88
C ILE A 58 5.65 -5.14 13.67
N ASN A 59 4.58 -5.73 13.16
CA ASN A 59 4.63 -6.61 12.00
C ASN A 59 4.33 -5.84 10.71
N PRO A 60 4.82 -6.31 9.55
CA PRO A 60 4.50 -5.70 8.27
C PRO A 60 2.98 -5.65 8.03
N GLN A 61 2.51 -4.54 7.47
CA GLN A 61 1.12 -4.44 7.05
C GLN A 61 0.90 -5.33 5.83
N GLN A 62 -0.26 -6.00 5.78
CA GLN A 62 -0.62 -6.89 4.68
C GLN A 62 -2.01 -6.54 4.16
N SER A 63 -2.09 -6.21 2.87
CA SER A 63 -3.32 -5.95 2.14
C SER A 63 -3.64 -7.17 1.29
N ILE A 64 -4.81 -7.78 1.55
CA ILE A 64 -5.30 -8.94 0.79
C ILE A 64 -6.42 -8.42 -0.12
N SER A 65 -6.22 -8.50 -1.43
CA SER A 65 -7.22 -8.18 -2.45
C SER A 65 -7.71 -9.46 -3.12
N THR A 66 -9.02 -9.54 -3.33
CA THR A 66 -9.67 -10.59 -4.12
C THR A 66 -10.64 -9.90 -5.06
N GLU A 67 -10.48 -10.14 -6.34
CA GLU A 67 -11.29 -9.52 -7.38
C GLU A 67 -11.89 -10.61 -8.26
N VAL A 68 -13.14 -10.42 -8.65
CA VAL A 68 -13.83 -11.24 -9.64
C VAL A 68 -14.55 -10.29 -10.56
N GLY A 69 -14.36 -10.45 -11.87
CA GLY A 69 -14.99 -9.61 -12.87
C GLY A 69 -15.40 -10.41 -14.10
N ILE A 70 -16.31 -9.82 -14.86
CA ILE A 70 -16.90 -10.43 -16.04
C ILE A 70 -17.06 -9.33 -17.10
N SER A 71 -16.43 -9.52 -18.26
CA SER A 71 -16.56 -8.59 -19.38
C SER A 71 -17.27 -9.27 -20.54
N ALA A 72 -18.18 -8.57 -21.21
CA ALA A 72 -18.91 -9.08 -22.36
C ALA A 72 -19.04 -8.01 -23.44
N GLY A 73 -18.80 -8.41 -24.70
CA GLY A 73 -19.04 -7.57 -25.88
C GLY A 73 -20.15 -8.15 -26.73
N LEU A 74 -21.12 -7.30 -27.10
CA LEU A 74 -22.29 -7.66 -27.90
C LEU A 74 -22.36 -6.86 -29.21
N PHE A 75 -23.04 -7.42 -30.21
CA PHE A 75 -23.40 -6.78 -31.49
C PHE A 75 -22.20 -6.14 -32.23
N ASP A 76 -21.18 -6.91 -32.61
CA ASP A 76 -19.98 -6.36 -33.28
C ASP A 76 -19.22 -5.33 -32.41
N ASN A 77 -19.17 -5.56 -31.10
CA ASN A 77 -18.58 -4.65 -30.10
C ASN A 77 -19.22 -3.24 -30.13
N LYS A 78 -20.51 -3.16 -30.46
CA LYS A 78 -21.26 -1.90 -30.37
C LYS A 78 -21.73 -1.62 -28.94
N VAL A 79 -21.77 -2.65 -28.10
CA VAL A 79 -22.09 -2.56 -26.66
C VAL A 79 -21.10 -3.44 -25.90
N ASP A 80 -20.38 -2.82 -24.96
CA ASP A 80 -19.42 -3.49 -24.08
C ASP A 80 -19.82 -3.29 -22.62
N PHE A 81 -19.67 -4.35 -21.82
CA PHE A 81 -19.84 -4.36 -20.37
C PHE A 81 -18.55 -4.87 -19.72
N ASP A 82 -18.10 -4.22 -18.64
CA ASP A 82 -16.99 -4.63 -17.77
C ASP A 82 -17.39 -4.44 -16.30
#